data_AF-A0A8D8FWX1-F1
#
_entry.id   AF-A0A8D8FWX1-F1
#
_cell.length_a   1.000
_cell.length_b   1.000
_cell.length_c   1.000
_cell.angle_alpha   90.00
_cell.angle_beta   90.00
_cell.angle_gamma   90.00
#
_symmetry.space_group_name_H-M   'P 1'
#
loop_
_entity.id
_entity.type
_entity.pdbx_description
1 polymer ?
#
loop_
_entity_poly.entity_id
_entity_poly.type
_entity_poly.pdbx_seq_one_letter_code
_entity_poly.pdbx_strand_id
1 'polypeptide(L)'
;FENWLHKFVPRHHDEIEVEIGDPIYVQKEAEDLWCEGVNLRTGRQGIFPSAYAVDLDYNDFDATAVEMKRERYLLGYLGSVETLAHKGTGVVCQAVRKIVGDGTESPKAQACILEISDQGLRMVDRSRNKKDKRPCIDYFYSLKNVSFCAFHPRDHRYIGFITKHPTVQRFACHVFQGTESTRPVAEAVGRAFQRFYQKFIETAYPIEDIYIE
;
A
#
# COMPACT_ATOMS: atom_id res chain seq x y z
N PHE A 1 4.09 -10.90 12.34
CA PHE A 1 5.53 -10.77 12.69
C PHE A 1 5.62 -9.53 13.54
N GLU A 2 6.38 -9.53 14.61
CA GLU A 2 6.47 -8.36 15.49
C GLU A 2 7.91 -7.88 15.58
N ASN A 3 8.12 -6.57 15.70
CA ASN A 3 9.44 -6.00 15.96
C ASN A 3 9.47 -5.41 17.38
N TRP A 4 10.52 -5.70 18.11
CA TRP A 4 10.63 -5.36 19.53
C TRP A 4 11.15 -3.92 19.77
N LEU A 5 10.61 -3.19 20.77
CA LEU A 5 10.91 -1.76 20.98
C LEU A 5 11.99 -1.45 22.03
N HIS A 6 12.27 -2.33 22.99
CA HIS A 6 13.25 -2.09 24.07
C HIS A 6 14.19 -3.28 24.28
N LYS A 7 15.14 -3.29 25.21
CA LYS A 7 15.88 -4.53 25.52
C LYS A 7 15.16 -5.26 26.66
N PHE A 8 14.82 -6.54 26.50
CA PHE A 8 14.25 -7.34 27.59
C PHE A 8 15.20 -8.44 28.01
N VAL A 9 15.55 -8.38 29.29
CA VAL A 9 16.50 -9.28 29.95
C VAL A 9 15.71 -10.25 30.83
N PRO A 10 15.74 -11.57 30.53
CA PRO A 10 15.02 -12.58 31.28
C PRO A 10 15.36 -12.57 32.77
N ARG A 11 14.34 -12.63 33.62
CA ARG A 11 14.43 -12.79 35.08
C ARG A 11 13.96 -14.16 35.56
N HIS A 12 13.16 -14.85 34.76
CA HIS A 12 12.68 -16.21 35.02
C HIS A 12 13.09 -17.17 33.89
N HIS A 13 13.03 -18.47 34.17
CA HIS A 13 13.57 -19.52 33.30
C HIS A 13 12.75 -19.76 32.02
N ASP A 14 11.49 -19.34 32.05
CA ASP A 14 10.50 -19.38 30.98
C ASP A 14 10.53 -18.12 30.11
N GLU A 15 11.26 -17.07 30.50
CA GLU A 15 11.38 -15.82 29.75
C GLU A 15 12.45 -15.88 28.64
N ILE A 16 12.16 -15.25 27.49
CA ILE A 16 13.12 -15.14 26.36
C ILE A 16 13.80 -13.78 26.29
N GLU A 17 15.08 -13.77 25.93
CA GLU A 17 15.81 -12.53 25.67
C GLU A 17 15.39 -11.97 24.32
N VAL A 18 15.11 -10.66 24.28
CA VAL A 18 14.69 -9.96 23.07
C VAL A 18 15.43 -8.63 22.93
N GLU A 19 16.01 -8.42 21.75
CA GLU A 19 16.70 -7.19 21.35
C GLU A 19 15.79 -6.33 20.47
N ILE A 20 16.04 -5.02 20.43
CA ILE A 20 15.27 -4.07 19.62
C ILE A 20 15.32 -4.47 18.15
N GLY A 21 14.16 -4.60 17.52
CA GLY A 21 14.02 -5.01 16.13
C GLY A 21 14.04 -6.53 15.89
N ASP A 22 14.08 -7.34 16.95
CA ASP A 22 14.00 -8.80 16.80
C ASP A 22 12.64 -9.23 16.23
N PRO A 23 12.62 -10.07 15.19
CA PRO A 23 11.40 -10.63 14.66
C PRO A 23 10.86 -11.71 15.60
N ILE A 24 9.70 -11.47 16.21
CA ILE A 24 9.01 -12.42 17.08
C ILE A 24 7.78 -13.01 16.37
N TYR A 25 7.59 -14.32 16.52
CA TYR A 25 6.35 -15.01 16.17
C TYR A 25 5.55 -15.29 17.45
N VAL A 26 4.49 -14.51 17.68
CA VAL A 26 3.56 -14.70 18.80
C VAL A 26 2.65 -15.88 18.49
N GLN A 27 2.56 -16.81 19.44
CA GLN A 27 1.66 -17.97 19.38
C GLN A 27 0.39 -17.74 20.20
N LYS A 28 0.51 -17.07 21.34
CA LYS A 28 -0.60 -16.84 22.27
C LYS A 28 -0.38 -15.56 23.08
N GLU A 29 -1.44 -14.80 23.28
CA GLU A 29 -1.52 -13.70 24.24
C GLU A 29 -2.42 -14.10 25.40
N ALA A 30 -1.98 -13.86 26.63
CA ALA A 30 -2.72 -14.13 27.85
C ALA A 30 -3.37 -12.85 28.41
N GLU A 31 -4.44 -13.01 29.21
CA GLU A 31 -5.24 -11.90 29.76
C GLU A 31 -4.45 -11.00 30.73
N ASP A 32 -3.29 -11.45 31.20
CA ASP A 32 -2.37 -10.73 32.08
C ASP A 32 -1.27 -9.97 31.31
N LEU A 33 -1.44 -9.79 29.99
CA LEU A 33 -0.54 -9.06 29.10
C LEU A 33 0.83 -9.73 28.90
N TRP A 34 0.89 -11.05 29.05
CA TRP A 34 2.04 -11.87 28.65
C TRP A 34 1.78 -12.58 27.32
N CYS A 35 2.82 -12.63 26.49
CA CYS A 35 2.82 -13.35 25.22
C CYS A 35 3.72 -14.58 25.32
N GLU A 36 3.29 -15.68 24.69
CA GLU A 36 4.13 -16.83 24.38
C GLU A 36 4.52 -16.77 22.90
N GLY A 37 5.80 -16.89 22.58
CA GLY A 37 6.27 -16.82 21.20
C GLY A 37 7.68 -17.34 20.99
N VAL A 38 8.14 -17.22 19.75
CA VAL A 38 9.49 -17.64 19.32
C VAL A 38 10.25 -16.43 18.81
N ASN A 39 11.43 -16.19 19.37
CA ASN A 39 12.37 -15.23 18.79
C ASN A 39 13.01 -15.86 17.55
N LEU A 40 12.73 -15.31 16.37
CA LEU A 40 13.19 -15.90 15.11
C LEU A 40 14.68 -15.64 14.84
N ARG A 41 15.31 -14.69 15.54
CA ARG A 41 16.77 -14.50 15.51
C ARG A 41 17.49 -15.59 16.29
N THR A 42 17.03 -15.89 17.50
CA THR A 42 17.71 -16.81 18.42
C THR A 42 17.15 -18.23 18.39
N GLY A 43 15.97 -18.43 17.81
CA GLY A 43 15.22 -19.69 17.80
C GLY A 43 14.65 -20.09 19.16
N ARG A 44 14.77 -19.24 20.20
CA ARG A 44 14.31 -19.57 21.56
C ARG A 44 12.81 -19.31 21.70
N GLN A 45 12.12 -20.24 22.34
CA GLN A 45 10.71 -20.13 22.72
C GLN A 45 10.58 -19.84 24.21
N GLY A 46 9.59 -19.03 24.55
CA GLY A 46 9.20 -18.75 25.92
C GLY A 46 8.30 -17.52 25.98
N ILE A 47 8.17 -16.95 27.18
CA ILE A 47 7.25 -15.87 27.45
C ILE A 47 7.94 -14.50 27.51
N PHE A 48 7.19 -13.46 27.21
CA PHE A 48 7.64 -12.08 27.29
C PHE A 48 6.44 -11.13 27.47
N PRO A 49 6.64 -9.94 28.07
CA PRO A 49 5.53 -9.00 28.24
C PRO A 49 5.08 -8.42 26.89
N SER A 50 3.77 -8.36 26.65
CA SER A 50 3.18 -7.85 25.40
C SER A 50 3.53 -6.38 25.13
N ALA A 51 3.73 -5.59 26.20
CA ALA A 51 4.06 -4.16 26.13
C ALA A 51 5.34 -3.81 25.33
N TYR A 52 6.19 -4.80 25.06
CA TYR A 52 7.44 -4.60 24.34
C TYR A 52 7.43 -5.19 22.93
N ALA A 53 6.38 -5.94 22.60
CA ALA A 53 6.12 -6.52 21.30
C ALA A 53 5.23 -5.56 20.49
N VAL A 54 5.61 -5.28 19.25
CA VAL A 54 4.79 -4.47 18.34
C VAL A 54 4.38 -5.33 17.17
N ASP A 55 3.09 -5.62 17.10
CA ASP A 55 2.44 -6.27 15.98
C ASP A 55 2.72 -5.52 14.67
N LEU A 56 3.44 -6.12 13.71
CA LEU A 56 3.57 -5.51 12.36
C LEU A 56 2.21 -5.45 11.63
N ASP A 57 1.17 -6.05 12.19
CA ASP A 57 -0.18 -6.11 11.63
C ASP A 57 -1.29 -5.47 12.51
N TYR A 58 -0.99 -4.91 13.69
CA TYR A 58 -1.98 -4.29 14.60
C TYR A 58 -1.37 -3.10 15.39
N ASN A 59 -1.45 -1.89 14.84
CA ASN A 59 -1.17 -0.64 15.55
C ASN A 59 -2.46 0.17 15.64
N ASP A 60 -3.13 0.19 16.80
CA ASP A 60 -4.32 1.03 17.04
C ASP A 60 -4.29 1.82 18.37
N PHE A 61 -3.11 2.06 18.97
CA PHE A 61 -3.03 2.95 20.15
C PHE A 61 -1.72 3.75 20.21
N ASP A 62 -1.51 4.62 19.22
CA ASP A 62 -0.66 5.80 19.40
C ASP A 62 -1.34 7.00 18.73
N ALA A 63 -1.83 7.93 19.56
CA ALA A 63 -2.51 9.15 19.11
C ALA A 63 -1.52 10.21 18.56
N THR A 64 -0.21 9.91 18.53
CA THR A 64 0.83 10.84 18.06
C THR A 64 1.76 10.29 16.98
N ALA A 65 1.80 8.97 16.75
CA ALA A 65 2.37 8.42 15.53
C ALA A 65 1.36 8.57 14.39
N VAL A 66 1.76 9.23 13.29
CA VAL A 66 0.95 9.28 12.07
C VAL A 66 0.68 7.84 11.63
N GLU A 67 -0.54 7.37 11.90
CA GLU A 67 -1.16 6.13 11.46
C GLU A 67 -0.71 5.82 10.02
N MET A 68 0.33 5.00 9.82
CA MET A 68 0.64 4.44 8.50
C MET A 68 -0.38 3.34 8.21
N LYS A 69 -1.64 3.76 8.08
CA LYS A 69 -2.76 2.97 7.62
C LYS A 69 -2.32 2.32 6.32
N ARG A 70 -2.25 0.98 6.27
CA ARG A 70 -1.95 0.27 5.02
C ARG A 70 -3.00 0.68 4.00
N GLU A 71 -2.61 1.48 3.02
CA GLU A 71 -3.48 2.06 1.99
C GLU A 71 -3.85 0.98 0.95
N ARG A 72 -4.59 -0.05 1.38
CA ARG A 72 -5.05 -1.19 0.57
C ARG A 72 -6.53 -1.06 0.25
N TYR A 73 -6.88 -1.12 -1.02
CA TYR A 73 -8.25 -0.93 -1.49
C TYR A 73 -8.72 -2.10 -2.36
N LEU A 74 -9.86 -2.69 -2.02
CA LEU A 74 -10.51 -3.70 -2.86
C LEU A 74 -11.27 -3.01 -3.99
N LEU A 75 -10.87 -3.29 -5.23
CA LEU A 75 -11.42 -2.65 -6.42
C LEU A 75 -11.67 -3.70 -7.52
N GLY A 76 -12.53 -3.36 -8.47
CA GLY A 76 -12.70 -4.09 -9.72
C GLY A 76 -11.86 -3.43 -10.81
N TYR A 77 -10.81 -4.09 -11.28
CA TYR A 77 -10.03 -3.65 -12.42
C TYR A 77 -10.82 -3.87 -13.71
N LEU A 78 -11.03 -2.80 -14.49
CA LEU A 78 -11.80 -2.84 -15.73
C LEU A 78 -10.91 -2.97 -16.97
N GLY A 79 -9.70 -2.41 -16.91
CA GLY A 79 -8.77 -2.45 -18.04
C GLY A 79 -7.83 -1.25 -18.10
N SER A 80 -6.98 -1.27 -19.13
CA SER A 80 -6.05 -0.20 -19.45
C SER A 80 -6.27 0.30 -20.87
N VAL A 81 -6.19 1.61 -21.07
CA VAL A 81 -6.38 2.25 -22.38
C VAL A 81 -5.20 3.15 -22.68
N GLU A 82 -4.66 3.08 -23.90
CA GLU A 82 -3.63 4.02 -24.36
C GLU A 82 -4.20 5.44 -24.48
N THR A 83 -3.48 6.43 -23.95
CA THR A 83 -3.90 7.84 -23.91
C THR A 83 -2.86 8.75 -24.54
N LEU A 84 -3.33 9.82 -25.17
CA LEU A 84 -2.47 10.84 -25.79
C LEU A 84 -1.94 11.85 -24.77
N ALA A 85 -2.65 12.03 -23.66
CA ALA A 85 -2.29 12.94 -22.58
C ALA A 85 -1.91 12.18 -21.32
N HIS A 86 -1.02 12.79 -20.53
CA HIS A 86 -0.44 12.22 -19.30
C HIS A 86 -1.14 12.70 -18.02
N LYS A 87 -2.10 13.62 -18.12
CA LYS A 87 -2.81 14.19 -16.98
C LYS A 87 -4.18 14.76 -17.38
N GLY A 88 -5.05 14.90 -16.39
CA GLY A 88 -6.36 15.55 -16.51
C GLY A 88 -7.53 14.58 -16.37
N THR A 89 -8.60 15.05 -15.74
CA THR A 89 -9.83 14.26 -15.51
C THR A 89 -10.51 13.84 -16.81
N GLY A 90 -10.44 14.67 -17.86
CA GLY A 90 -10.97 14.33 -19.19
C GLY A 90 -10.35 13.05 -19.79
N VAL A 91 -9.08 12.77 -19.49
CA VAL A 91 -8.40 11.53 -19.92
C VAL A 91 -9.00 10.32 -19.23
N VAL A 92 -9.22 10.42 -17.91
CA VAL A 92 -9.87 9.37 -17.12
C VAL A 92 -11.30 9.13 -17.60
N CYS A 93 -12.07 10.20 -17.84
CA CYS A 93 -13.43 10.11 -18.41
C CYS A 93 -13.44 9.37 -19.75
N GLN A 94 -12.51 9.71 -20.65
CA GLN A 94 -12.40 9.06 -21.95
C GLN A 94 -12.04 7.57 -21.81
N ALA A 95 -11.13 7.23 -20.90
CA ALA A 95 -10.74 5.84 -20.65
C ALA A 95 -11.90 5.01 -20.07
N VAL A 96 -12.61 5.55 -19.07
CA VAL A 96 -13.82 4.92 -18.51
C VAL A 96 -14.86 4.69 -19.60
N ARG A 97 -15.17 5.71 -20.39
CA ARG A 97 -16.15 5.59 -21.49
C ARG A 97 -15.74 4.54 -22.52
N LYS A 98 -14.45 4.46 -22.86
CA LYS A 98 -13.93 3.46 -23.82
C LYS A 98 -14.05 2.02 -23.30
N ILE A 99 -13.88 1.79 -21.99
CA ILE A 99 -13.94 0.44 -21.39
C ILE A 99 -15.37 0.01 -21.10
N VAL A 100 -16.16 0.90 -20.49
CA VAL A 100 -17.54 0.59 -20.10
C VAL A 100 -18.48 0.60 -21.32
N GLY A 101 -18.17 1.41 -22.33
CA GLY A 101 -19.04 1.61 -23.49
C GLY A 101 -20.36 2.30 -23.14
N ASP A 102 -21.24 2.44 -24.15
CA ASP A 102 -22.62 2.92 -23.98
C ASP A 102 -23.62 1.74 -23.76
N GLY A 103 -23.10 0.52 -23.51
CA GLY A 103 -23.88 -0.72 -23.47
C GLY A 103 -24.52 -1.04 -22.12
N THR A 104 -25.64 -1.77 -22.16
CA THR A 104 -26.46 -2.21 -21.02
C THR A 104 -25.84 -3.33 -20.17
N GLU A 105 -24.72 -3.92 -20.59
CA GLU A 105 -24.00 -4.95 -19.83
C GLU A 105 -22.83 -4.33 -19.06
N SER A 106 -22.79 -4.56 -17.74
CA SER A 106 -21.67 -4.11 -16.93
C SER A 106 -20.38 -4.86 -17.34
N PRO A 107 -19.26 -4.15 -17.56
CA PRO A 107 -18.00 -4.80 -17.88
C PRO A 107 -17.58 -5.77 -16.76
N LYS A 108 -17.05 -6.93 -17.14
CA LYS A 108 -16.52 -7.92 -16.18
C LYS A 108 -15.30 -7.33 -15.46
N ALA A 109 -15.53 -6.75 -14.30
CA ALA A 109 -14.49 -6.24 -13.43
C ALA A 109 -13.72 -7.39 -12.76
N GLN A 110 -12.40 -7.38 -12.86
CA GLN A 110 -11.53 -8.33 -12.18
C GLN A 110 -11.27 -7.84 -10.74
N ALA A 111 -11.69 -8.61 -9.74
CA ALA A 111 -11.48 -8.24 -8.34
C ALA A 111 -9.98 -8.24 -7.99
N CYS A 112 -9.46 -7.08 -7.61
CA CYS A 112 -8.06 -6.87 -7.25
C CYS A 112 -7.91 -6.04 -5.97
N ILE A 113 -6.76 -6.18 -5.32
CA ILE A 113 -6.34 -5.29 -4.24
C ILE A 113 -5.33 -4.31 -4.82
N LEU A 114 -5.59 -3.02 -4.66
CA LEU A 114 -4.64 -1.95 -4.97
C LEU A 114 -3.96 -1.52 -3.67
N GLU A 115 -2.67 -1.82 -3.54
CA GLU A 115 -1.83 -1.38 -2.42
C GLU A 115 -1.08 -0.11 -2.82
N ILE A 116 -1.19 0.93 -2.01
CA ILE A 116 -0.53 2.22 -2.23
C ILE A 116 0.63 2.35 -1.23
N SER A 117 1.79 2.72 -1.75
CA SER A 117 3.02 2.92 -0.98
C SER A 117 3.81 4.09 -1.54
N ASP A 118 4.83 4.52 -0.81
CA ASP A 118 5.74 5.58 -1.25
C ASP A 118 6.62 5.17 -2.44
N GLN A 119 6.68 3.86 -2.77
CA GLN A 119 7.43 3.35 -3.91
C GLN A 119 6.58 3.26 -5.19
N GLY A 120 5.29 2.99 -5.03
CA GLY A 120 4.42 2.63 -6.15
C GLY A 120 3.04 2.14 -5.75
N LEU A 121 2.25 1.88 -6.79
CA LEU A 121 0.94 1.26 -6.73
C LEU A 121 1.09 -0.22 -7.13
N ARG A 122 0.69 -1.13 -6.24
CA ARG A 122 0.75 -2.58 -6.49
C ARG A 122 -0.66 -3.14 -6.68
N MET A 123 -0.91 -3.79 -7.80
CA MET A 123 -2.19 -4.46 -8.08
C MET A 123 -2.03 -5.97 -7.92
N VAL A 124 -2.79 -6.54 -6.99
CA VAL A 124 -2.81 -7.98 -6.71
C VAL A 124 -4.15 -8.57 -7.11
N ASP A 125 -4.14 -9.56 -7.98
CA ASP A 125 -5.35 -10.27 -8.40
C ASP A 125 -5.93 -11.16 -7.27
N ARG A 126 -7.21 -11.00 -6.96
CA ARG A 126 -7.95 -11.82 -5.98
C ARG A 126 -8.90 -12.83 -6.64
N SER A 127 -9.02 -12.86 -7.96
CA SER A 127 -9.94 -13.74 -8.71
C SER A 127 -9.56 -15.23 -8.69
N ARG A 128 -8.52 -15.64 -7.96
CA ARG A 128 -8.10 -17.05 -7.95
C ARG A 128 -9.04 -17.93 -7.15
N ASN A 129 -9.60 -18.91 -7.85
CA ASN A 129 -10.00 -20.17 -7.26
C ASN A 129 -8.72 -21.00 -7.01
N LYS A 130 -8.61 -21.71 -5.86
CA LYS A 130 -7.43 -22.53 -5.46
C LYS A 130 -6.98 -23.61 -6.49
N LYS A 131 -7.71 -23.78 -7.60
CA LYS A 131 -7.49 -24.82 -8.62
C LYS A 131 -6.75 -24.35 -9.88
N ASP A 132 -6.49 -23.05 -10.05
CA ASP A 132 -5.91 -22.52 -11.30
C ASP A 132 -4.38 -22.32 -11.22
N LYS A 133 -3.63 -23.01 -12.09
CA LYS A 133 -2.14 -23.05 -12.14
C LYS A 133 -1.50 -21.84 -12.84
N ARG A 134 -2.27 -20.83 -13.25
CA ARG A 134 -1.72 -19.63 -13.92
C ARG A 134 -0.86 -18.81 -12.93
N PRO A 135 0.20 -18.12 -13.36
CA PRO A 135 1.02 -17.26 -12.50
C PRO A 135 0.21 -16.06 -11.97
N CYS A 136 0.55 -15.57 -10.76
CA CYS A 136 -0.22 -14.53 -10.08
C CYS A 136 0.19 -13.24 -10.75
N ILE A 137 -0.76 -12.55 -11.35
CA ILE A 137 -0.43 -11.31 -12.03
C ILE A 137 -0.35 -10.21 -10.97
N ASP A 138 0.89 -9.92 -10.59
CA ASP A 138 1.28 -8.86 -9.67
C ASP A 138 1.87 -7.72 -10.50
N TYR A 139 1.12 -6.63 -10.65
CA TYR A 139 1.60 -5.46 -11.37
C TYR A 139 2.06 -4.41 -10.38
N PHE A 140 3.29 -3.93 -10.56
CA PHE A 140 3.84 -2.83 -9.78
C PHE A 140 4.07 -1.60 -10.66
N TYR A 141 3.38 -0.52 -10.35
CA TYR A 141 3.51 0.78 -11.02
C TYR A 141 4.27 1.73 -10.10
N SER A 142 5.57 1.89 -10.35
CA SER A 142 6.41 2.82 -9.58
C SER A 142 5.87 4.25 -9.68
N LEU A 143 5.79 4.98 -8.56
CA LEU A 143 5.27 6.35 -8.54
C LEU A 143 6.00 7.28 -9.49
N LYS A 144 7.30 7.04 -9.76
CA LYS A 144 8.10 7.78 -10.76
C LYS A 144 7.49 7.77 -12.17
N ASN A 145 6.71 6.75 -12.48
CA ASN A 145 6.08 6.54 -13.78
C ASN A 145 4.57 6.84 -13.75
N VAL A 146 3.96 7.07 -12.59
CA VAL A 146 2.55 7.45 -12.49
C VAL A 146 2.47 8.97 -12.59
N SER A 147 1.80 9.49 -13.62
CA SER A 147 1.76 10.92 -13.92
C SER A 147 0.51 11.65 -13.41
N PHE A 148 -0.56 10.91 -13.15
CA PHE A 148 -1.83 11.47 -12.71
C PHE A 148 -2.73 10.40 -12.09
N CYS A 149 -3.56 10.76 -11.12
CA CYS A 149 -4.60 9.91 -10.55
C CYS A 149 -5.83 10.74 -10.21
N ALA A 150 -7.02 10.29 -10.63
CA ALA A 150 -8.28 10.97 -10.31
C ALA A 150 -9.47 10.02 -10.37
N PHE A 151 -10.49 10.32 -9.57
CA PHE A 151 -11.82 9.72 -9.71
C PHE A 151 -12.64 10.43 -10.79
N HIS A 152 -13.63 9.75 -11.35
CA HIS A 152 -14.50 10.28 -12.40
C HIS A 152 -15.51 11.29 -11.83
N PRO A 153 -15.63 12.52 -12.36
CA PRO A 153 -16.33 13.64 -11.71
C PRO A 153 -17.85 13.48 -11.62
N ARG A 154 -18.45 12.60 -12.42
CA ARG A 154 -19.91 12.33 -12.39
C ARG A 154 -20.28 11.02 -11.68
N ASP A 155 -19.35 10.07 -11.62
CA ASP A 155 -19.57 8.78 -10.97
C ASP A 155 -18.30 8.45 -10.19
N HIS A 156 -18.29 8.86 -8.92
CA HIS A 156 -17.13 8.74 -8.05
C HIS A 156 -16.73 7.28 -7.77
N ARG A 157 -17.48 6.28 -8.23
CA ARG A 157 -17.09 4.87 -8.13
C ARG A 157 -15.98 4.49 -9.11
N TYR A 158 -15.73 5.29 -10.15
CA TYR A 158 -14.62 5.03 -11.06
C TYR A 158 -13.39 5.86 -10.68
N ILE A 159 -12.23 5.22 -10.71
CA ILE A 159 -10.93 5.86 -10.57
C ILE A 159 -10.02 5.43 -11.70
N GLY A 160 -9.17 6.35 -12.15
CA GLY A 160 -8.09 6.03 -13.06
C GLY A 160 -6.79 6.68 -12.66
N PHE A 161 -5.69 5.95 -12.84
CA PHE A 161 -4.35 6.51 -12.82
C PHE A 161 -3.67 6.34 -14.17
N ILE A 162 -2.81 7.29 -14.51
CA ILE A 162 -2.11 7.36 -15.79
C ILE A 162 -0.65 7.02 -15.55
N THR A 163 -0.11 6.10 -16.34
CA THR A 163 1.31 5.73 -16.32
C THR A 163 2.00 6.14 -17.63
N LYS A 164 3.28 6.47 -17.53
CA LYS A 164 4.17 6.68 -18.66
C LYS A 164 4.91 5.38 -18.97
N HIS A 165 4.98 5.03 -20.24
CA HIS A 165 5.78 3.90 -20.69
C HIS A 165 7.28 4.16 -20.42
N PRO A 166 8.04 3.20 -19.85
CA PRO A 166 9.42 3.45 -19.43
C PRO A 166 10.37 3.85 -20.58
N THR A 167 10.14 3.33 -21.78
CA THR A 167 11.06 3.49 -22.92
C THR A 167 10.47 4.27 -24.10
N VAL A 168 9.18 4.60 -24.07
CA VAL A 168 8.49 5.23 -25.20
C VAL A 168 7.63 6.39 -24.66
N GLN A 169 7.44 7.44 -25.44
CA GLN A 169 6.57 8.57 -25.07
C GLN A 169 5.07 8.22 -25.26
N ARG A 170 4.63 7.14 -24.62
CA ARG A 170 3.23 6.68 -24.60
C ARG A 170 2.70 6.66 -23.17
N PHE A 171 1.40 6.82 -23.05
CA PHE A 171 0.71 6.81 -21.76
C PHE A 171 -0.41 5.78 -21.76
N ALA A 172 -0.68 5.20 -20.60
CA ALA A 172 -1.79 4.30 -20.39
C ALA A 172 -2.60 4.75 -19.17
N CYS A 173 -3.92 4.81 -19.30
CA CYS A 173 -4.83 5.01 -18.18
C CYS A 173 -5.40 3.68 -17.73
N HIS A 174 -5.15 3.32 -16.47
CA HIS A 174 -5.63 2.11 -15.82
C HIS A 174 -6.89 2.44 -15.04
N VAL A 175 -7.99 1.77 -15.34
CA VAL A 175 -9.32 2.10 -14.79
C VAL A 175 -9.81 1.02 -13.84
N PHE A 176 -10.32 1.48 -12.69
CA PHE A 176 -10.85 0.65 -11.62
C PHE A 176 -12.24 1.15 -11.21
N GLN A 177 -13.02 0.25 -10.65
CA GLN A 177 -14.35 0.49 -10.10
C GLN A 177 -14.38 0.08 -8.63
N GLY A 178 -14.82 0.99 -7.76
CA GLY A 178 -15.15 0.69 -6.36
C GLY A 178 -16.60 0.27 -6.20
N THR A 179 -16.89 -0.44 -5.10
CA THR A 179 -18.27 -0.65 -4.64
C THR A 179 -18.91 0.66 -4.19
N GLU A 180 -18.09 1.54 -3.61
CA GLU A 180 -18.44 2.88 -3.15
C GLU A 180 -17.56 3.94 -3.83
N SER A 181 -17.61 5.18 -3.32
CA SER A 181 -16.74 6.26 -3.78
C SER A 181 -15.27 5.87 -3.68
N THR A 182 -14.54 6.10 -4.78
CA THR A 182 -13.08 5.89 -4.87
C THR A 182 -12.28 7.13 -4.48
N ARG A 183 -12.92 8.18 -3.96
CA ARG A 183 -12.24 9.37 -3.44
C ARG A 183 -11.15 9.04 -2.40
N PRO A 184 -11.37 8.14 -1.41
CA PRO A 184 -10.32 7.79 -0.45
C PRO A 184 -9.08 7.17 -1.11
N VAL A 185 -9.28 6.43 -2.21
CA VAL A 185 -8.19 5.86 -3.01
C VAL A 185 -7.38 6.97 -3.68
N ALA A 186 -8.06 7.93 -4.31
CA ALA A 186 -7.40 9.07 -4.95
C ALA A 186 -6.63 9.94 -3.95
N GLU A 187 -7.18 10.15 -2.75
CA GLU A 187 -6.52 10.87 -1.66
C GLU A 187 -5.27 10.13 -1.16
N ALA A 188 -5.34 8.80 -1.02
CA ALA A 188 -4.19 7.97 -0.67
C ALA A 188 -3.07 8.06 -1.72
N VAL A 189 -3.40 7.92 -3.01
CA VAL A 189 -2.42 8.11 -4.09
C VAL A 189 -1.84 9.53 -4.04
N GLY A 190 -2.66 10.54 -3.77
CA GLY A 190 -2.22 11.93 -3.61
C GLY A 190 -1.23 12.11 -2.46
N ARG A 191 -1.49 11.53 -1.29
CA ARG A 191 -0.56 11.54 -0.15
C ARG A 191 0.75 10.82 -0.49
N ALA A 192 0.69 9.67 -1.15
CA ALA A 192 1.87 8.92 -1.58
C ALA A 192 2.71 9.73 -2.58
N PHE A 193 2.07 10.42 -3.54
CA PHE A 193 2.76 11.35 -4.42
C PHE A 193 3.44 12.49 -3.64
N GLN A 194 2.73 13.13 -2.70
CA GLN A 194 3.30 14.22 -1.93
C GLN A 194 4.56 13.78 -1.16
N ARG A 195 4.52 12.61 -0.50
CA ARG A 195 5.68 12.03 0.19
C ARG A 195 6.82 11.69 -0.77
N PHE A 196 6.50 11.10 -1.93
CA PHE A 196 7.49 10.79 -2.96
C PHE A 196 8.18 12.04 -3.52
N TYR A 197 7.41 13.09 -3.83
CA TYR A 197 7.95 14.37 -4.30
C TYR A 197 8.77 15.10 -3.25
N GLN A 198 8.32 15.12 -1.98
CA GLN A 198 9.05 15.73 -0.89
C GLN A 198 10.46 15.12 -0.75
N LYS A 199 10.53 13.78 -0.69
CA LYS A 199 11.80 13.04 -0.62
C LYS A 199 12.68 13.26 -1.85
N PHE A 200 12.07 13.36 -3.04
CA PHE A 200 12.79 13.65 -4.27
C PHE A 200 13.40 15.07 -4.24
N ILE A 201 12.66 16.08 -3.79
CA ILE A 201 13.15 17.45 -3.67
C ILE A 201 14.26 17.56 -2.63
N GLU A 202 14.10 16.95 -1.45
CA GLU A 202 15.12 16.93 -0.39
C GLU A 202 16.44 16.30 -0.84
N THR A 203 16.37 15.28 -1.71
CA THR A 203 17.56 14.60 -2.25
C THR A 203 18.18 15.37 -3.43
N ALA A 204 17.36 16.02 -4.26
CA ALA A 204 17.82 16.71 -5.47
C ALA A 204 18.30 18.15 -5.21
N TYR A 205 17.81 18.78 -4.13
CA TYR A 205 18.13 20.15 -3.74
C TYR A 205 18.29 20.22 -2.21
N PRO A 206 19.36 19.61 -1.64
CA PRO A 206 19.65 19.78 -0.22
C PRO A 206 19.84 21.27 0.05
N ILE A 207 19.12 21.81 1.03
CA ILE A 207 19.32 23.18 1.49
C ILE A 207 20.67 23.16 2.21
N GLU A 208 21.74 23.53 1.52
CA GLU A 208 23.00 23.84 2.19
C GLU A 208 22.73 25.03 3.10
N ASP A 209 22.80 24.80 4.41
CA ASP A 209 22.74 25.84 5.43
C ASP A 209 23.86 26.86 5.14
N ILE A 210 23.50 27.97 4.52
CA ILE A 210 24.39 29.14 4.44
C ILE A 210 24.40 29.74 5.86
N TYR A 211 25.25 29.19 6.72
CA TYR A 211 25.69 29.89 7.92
C TYR A 211 26.39 31.17 7.47
N ILE A 212 25.74 32.32 7.70
CA ILE A 212 26.40 33.62 7.62
C ILE A 212 27.10 33.81 8.97
N GLU A 213 28.43 33.81 8.95
CA GLU A 213 29.28 34.32 10.06
C GLU A 213 29.09 35.83 10.27
#